data_AF-A0A7S2V6M0-F1
#
_entry.id   AF-A0A7S2V6M0-F1
#
_cell.length_a   1.000
_cell.length_b   1.000
_cell.length_c   1.000
_cell.angle_alpha   90.00
_cell.angle_beta   90.00
_cell.angle_gamma   90.00
#
_symmetry.space_group_name_H-M   'P 1'
#
loop_
_entity.id
_entity.type
_entity.pdbx_description
1 polymer ?
#
loop_
_entity_poly.entity_id
_entity_poly.type
_entity_poly.pdbx_seq_one_letter_code
_entity_poly.pdbx_strand_id
1 'polypeptide(L)'
;MYFLYNMQHTAPLLFVVLSSLLVGLPGGLSTLIRGGSTENFATSCLGGSDFSIAYEGTCSYDGVTEALQARLDQLENACTHDAATEIQYLSGITEVEAIKKVIAQSCKQTVEYLPFENVFAEGKQFDVEYFNGNTWLNNNRKVKDADGVYVNDLESNGHRIKEIYETKAHSSGIEWPYYVPNFEECKLRAAMCCFVQDRQADDNNGDCATPYDVGCADANPVDNTDICYVDMSKAPQSSRVAHGFAIFENGGEDFSHCHGIAWGDDPSDAGARYKANGLFYMSLYDSLYKSGYTSNVPGSPMCSCVEHMPVVTRSDCTEIAANESVEIKFSASTGELVVGIVSVDIDFHACHGENNVDDDLSAYYKRLVHEGKASQHEKDILDTMLVGDCQEAIEDFLASQWFAPKAGITITNFESRMRIYAEKNKILAEGVGARLSTYSDSYWEIKQVSCGDMSHVGEECLYIQNAESKRRLYAEVNQDGENGVGATYDESIHEDQKWMFKMEDCDGEECYLIVNAHSGRRLYASSASDSGMRPGFGGDSGSSWGETFGAVNPSDPIEDNQKWFL
;
A
#
# COMPACT_ATOMS: atom_id res chain seq x y z
N MET A 1 -59.10 -5.56 -15.62
CA MET A 1 -59.76 -5.87 -14.33
C MET A 1 -58.69 -5.71 -13.27
N TYR A 2 -58.49 -4.52 -12.68
CA TYR A 2 -59.18 -3.95 -11.49
C TYR A 2 -59.06 -4.90 -10.28
N PHE A 3 -58.41 -4.58 -9.15
CA PHE A 3 -58.47 -3.42 -8.23
C PHE A 3 -57.11 -3.28 -7.50
N LEU A 4 -56.46 -2.12 -7.28
CA LEU A 4 -56.78 -0.92 -6.48
C LEU A 4 -57.18 -1.19 -5.01
N TYR A 5 -56.28 -0.89 -4.07
CA TYR A 5 -56.66 -0.21 -2.82
C TYR A 5 -55.61 0.81 -2.40
N ASN A 6 -56.13 1.94 -1.95
CA ASN A 6 -55.52 3.23 -1.71
C ASN A 6 -55.82 3.57 -0.24
N MET A 7 -54.89 4.17 0.51
CA MET A 7 -55.27 5.02 1.64
C MET A 7 -54.17 6.04 1.96
N GLN A 8 -54.53 7.30 1.71
CA GLN A 8 -53.86 8.53 2.10
C GLN A 8 -54.29 8.96 3.51
N HIS A 9 -53.40 9.66 4.23
CA HIS A 9 -53.69 10.84 5.08
C HIS A 9 -52.36 11.63 5.24
N THR A 10 -52.12 12.74 4.51
CA THR A 10 -52.37 14.18 4.82
C THR A 10 -51.65 14.68 6.09
N ALA A 11 -50.42 15.24 6.02
CA ALA A 11 -49.98 16.66 5.78
C ALA A 11 -49.82 17.50 7.09
N PRO A 12 -49.05 18.63 7.21
CA PRO A 12 -48.29 19.38 6.18
C PRO A 12 -46.91 20.05 6.59
N LEU A 13 -46.19 20.56 5.57
CA LEU A 13 -45.42 21.83 5.46
C LEU A 13 -44.30 22.24 6.45
N LEU A 14 -43.05 22.32 5.96
CA LEU A 14 -42.34 23.60 5.83
C LEU A 14 -41.31 23.59 4.68
N PHE A 15 -41.42 24.59 3.81
CA PHE A 15 -40.58 24.89 2.64
C PHE A 15 -39.25 25.52 3.06
N VAL A 16 -38.13 25.08 2.45
CA VAL A 16 -37.06 26.01 1.99
C VAL A 16 -36.60 25.54 0.61
N VAL A 17 -36.51 26.51 -0.29
CA VAL A 17 -36.34 26.40 -1.73
C VAL A 17 -34.86 26.16 -2.09
N LEU A 18 -34.56 25.10 -2.84
CA LEU A 18 -33.37 25.03 -3.71
C LEU A 18 -33.82 24.60 -5.12
N SER A 19 -33.98 25.59 -6.00
CA SER A 19 -33.95 25.44 -7.46
C SER A 19 -32.72 26.22 -7.92
N SER A 20 -31.85 25.74 -8.80
CA SER A 20 -32.18 25.41 -10.19
C SER A 20 -31.03 24.71 -10.93
N LEU A 21 -31.40 23.64 -11.64
CA LEU A 21 -30.99 23.20 -12.99
C LEU A 21 -29.51 22.92 -13.34
N LEU A 22 -29.21 21.63 -13.40
CA LEU A 22 -28.36 20.98 -14.41
C LEU A 22 -29.26 20.45 -15.56
N VAL A 23 -29.03 20.88 -16.80
CA VAL A 23 -29.51 20.22 -18.03
C VAL A 23 -28.38 20.26 -19.05
N GLY A 24 -28.02 19.11 -19.61
CA GLY A 24 -26.81 18.92 -20.42
C GLY A 24 -26.94 19.16 -21.93
N LEU A 25 -25.77 19.15 -22.58
CA LEU A 25 -25.40 18.61 -23.92
C LEU A 25 -23.89 18.91 -24.18
N PRO A 26 -23.21 18.20 -25.10
CA PRO A 26 -21.77 17.97 -25.06
C PRO A 26 -20.95 19.06 -25.75
N GLY A 27 -19.92 19.53 -25.06
CA GLY A 27 -18.91 20.46 -25.53
C GLY A 27 -18.01 20.78 -24.33
N GLY A 28 -16.70 20.64 -24.49
CA GLY A 28 -15.71 20.65 -23.40
C GLY A 28 -15.97 21.73 -22.35
N LEU A 29 -16.33 21.29 -21.14
CA LEU A 29 -16.35 22.15 -19.96
C LEU A 29 -14.92 22.26 -19.45
N SER A 30 -14.23 23.34 -19.81
CA SER A 30 -13.26 23.95 -18.89
C SER A 30 -14.00 24.20 -17.58
N THR A 31 -13.52 23.68 -16.46
CA THR A 31 -14.10 23.98 -15.14
C THR A 31 -13.71 25.41 -14.81
N LEU A 32 -14.63 26.32 -15.11
CA LEU A 32 -14.46 27.75 -14.85
C LEU A 32 -14.50 28.03 -13.34
N ILE A 33 -13.48 28.72 -12.82
CA ILE A 33 -13.57 29.39 -11.53
C ILE A 33 -14.31 30.71 -11.75
N ARG A 34 -15.62 30.74 -11.47
CA ARG A 34 -16.38 32.00 -11.51
C ARG A 34 -16.07 32.82 -10.26
N GLY A 35 -15.35 33.93 -10.44
CA GLY A 35 -15.06 34.90 -9.38
C GLY A 35 -16.31 35.46 -8.71
N GLY A 36 -16.12 35.93 -7.48
CA GLY A 36 -17.16 36.48 -6.62
C GLY A 36 -17.79 37.79 -7.11
N SER A 37 -18.77 38.29 -6.35
CA SER A 37 -19.48 39.54 -6.61
C SER A 37 -18.53 40.74 -6.76
N THR A 38 -18.99 41.80 -7.46
CA THR A 38 -18.22 43.02 -7.76
C THR A 38 -17.57 43.71 -6.56
N GLU A 39 -17.97 43.40 -5.32
CA GLU A 39 -17.36 43.90 -4.08
C GLU A 39 -16.00 43.24 -3.75
N ASN A 40 -15.75 41.98 -4.13
CA ASN A 40 -14.49 41.29 -3.80
C ASN A 40 -13.31 41.79 -4.65
N PHE A 41 -13.55 42.20 -5.90
CA PHE A 41 -12.50 42.72 -6.80
C PHE A 41 -11.90 44.05 -6.35
N ALA A 42 -12.63 44.86 -5.58
CA ALA A 42 -12.10 46.11 -5.02
C ALA A 42 -11.05 45.87 -3.92
N THR A 43 -10.98 44.64 -3.39
CA THR A 43 -10.09 44.25 -2.28
C THR A 43 -8.88 43.43 -2.77
N SER A 44 -8.96 42.86 -3.99
CA SER A 44 -7.85 42.15 -4.62
C SER A 44 -6.77 43.11 -5.13
N CYS A 45 -5.51 42.74 -4.95
CA CYS A 45 -4.36 43.53 -5.38
C CYS A 45 -4.08 43.40 -6.89
N LEU A 46 -4.39 42.24 -7.47
CA LEU A 46 -4.14 41.92 -8.88
C LEU A 46 -5.42 41.90 -9.73
N GLY A 47 -6.60 41.78 -9.10
CA GLY A 47 -7.88 41.58 -9.76
C GLY A 47 -8.43 42.79 -10.53
N GLY A 48 -7.77 43.94 -10.45
CA GLY A 48 -8.14 45.15 -11.18
C GLY A 48 -7.75 45.16 -12.66
N SER A 49 -6.92 44.22 -13.11
CA SER A 49 -6.46 44.11 -14.50
C SER A 49 -6.16 42.67 -14.89
N ASP A 50 -6.19 42.37 -16.18
CA ASP A 50 -5.75 41.08 -16.70
C ASP A 50 -4.26 40.83 -16.39
N PHE A 51 -3.91 39.61 -16.01
CA PHE A 51 -2.53 39.20 -15.83
C PHE A 51 -2.28 37.75 -16.24
N SER A 52 -1.02 37.44 -16.55
CA SER A 52 -0.52 36.07 -16.70
C SER A 52 0.80 35.92 -15.94
N ILE A 53 0.97 34.80 -15.24
CA ILE A 53 2.18 34.40 -14.52
C ILE A 53 2.50 32.98 -14.96
N ALA A 54 3.77 32.72 -15.30
CA ALA A 54 4.24 31.38 -15.61
C ALA A 54 5.31 30.94 -14.61
N TYR A 55 5.32 29.66 -14.27
CA TYR A 55 6.33 29.03 -13.42
C TYR A 55 6.58 27.57 -13.83
N GLU A 56 7.73 27.04 -13.42
CA GLU A 56 8.08 25.62 -13.58
C GLU A 56 7.92 24.92 -12.22
N GLY A 57 7.33 23.72 -12.22
CA GLY A 57 7.05 22.93 -11.03
C GLY A 57 5.60 22.44 -10.99
N THR A 58 5.25 21.69 -9.95
CA THR A 58 3.93 21.06 -9.84
C THR A 58 2.79 22.09 -9.82
N CYS A 59 1.79 21.90 -10.68
CA CYS A 59 0.53 22.61 -10.72
C CYS A 59 -0.31 22.24 -9.50
N SER A 60 -0.03 22.89 -8.38
CA SER A 60 -0.67 22.68 -7.08
C SER A 60 -1.09 24.01 -6.46
N TYR A 61 -1.87 23.96 -5.37
CA TYR A 61 -2.19 25.18 -4.61
C TYR A 61 -0.94 25.89 -4.10
N ASP A 62 0.05 25.13 -3.63
CA ASP A 62 1.30 25.69 -3.10
C ASP A 62 2.11 26.37 -4.20
N GLY A 63 2.29 25.73 -5.37
CA GLY A 63 2.97 26.34 -6.52
C GLY A 63 2.28 27.62 -7.01
N VAL A 64 0.94 27.62 -7.05
CA VAL A 64 0.15 28.82 -7.39
C VAL A 64 0.33 29.93 -6.36
N THR A 65 0.34 29.57 -5.07
CA THR A 65 0.51 30.51 -3.96
C THR A 65 1.90 31.14 -4.00
N GLU A 66 2.95 30.35 -4.22
CA GLU A 66 4.34 30.84 -4.35
C GLU A 66 4.50 31.79 -5.54
N ALA A 67 3.98 31.41 -6.72
CA ALA A 67 4.05 32.22 -7.92
C ALA A 67 3.30 33.56 -7.77
N LEU A 68 2.13 33.54 -7.11
CA LEU A 68 1.37 34.76 -6.80
C LEU A 68 2.07 35.61 -5.74
N GLN A 69 2.69 35.00 -4.72
CA GLN A 69 3.41 35.74 -3.68
C GLN A 69 4.59 36.50 -4.29
N ALA A 70 5.38 35.85 -5.14
CA ALA A 70 6.47 36.49 -5.87
C ALA A 70 5.97 37.67 -6.74
N ARG A 71 4.74 37.59 -7.26
CA ARG A 71 4.12 38.69 -8.00
C ARG A 71 3.66 39.83 -7.09
N LEU A 72 3.10 39.52 -5.91
CA LEU A 72 2.68 40.53 -4.94
C LEU A 72 3.88 41.30 -4.36
N ASP A 73 4.99 40.62 -4.11
CA ASP A 73 6.21 41.25 -3.59
C ASP A 73 6.79 42.31 -4.53
N GLN A 74 6.54 42.18 -5.84
CA GLN A 74 6.92 43.17 -6.85
C GLN A 74 6.10 44.46 -6.79
N LEU A 75 4.99 44.49 -6.04
CA LEU A 75 4.14 45.67 -5.87
C LEU A 75 4.62 46.63 -4.76
N GLU A 76 5.86 46.47 -4.25
CA GLU A 76 6.50 47.35 -3.26
C GLU A 76 5.66 47.61 -2.00
N ASN A 77 5.05 46.56 -1.43
CA ASN A 77 4.14 46.62 -0.26
C ASN A 77 2.82 47.37 -0.47
N ALA A 78 2.37 47.54 -1.71
CA ALA A 78 1.02 48.07 -1.98
C ALA A 78 -0.09 47.09 -1.57
N CYS A 79 0.20 45.79 -1.49
CA CYS A 79 -0.76 44.77 -1.09
C CYS A 79 -0.71 44.52 0.42
N THR A 80 -1.87 44.51 1.07
CA THR A 80 -1.99 44.38 2.54
C THR A 80 -2.21 42.95 3.03
N HIS A 81 -2.25 41.98 2.13
CA HIS A 81 -2.51 40.56 2.42
C HIS A 81 -1.59 39.66 1.60
N ASP A 82 -1.54 38.38 1.99
CA ASP A 82 -0.69 37.37 1.36
C ASP A 82 -1.33 36.74 0.10
N ALA A 83 -0.55 35.94 -0.63
CA ALA A 83 -1.03 35.26 -1.82
C ALA A 83 -2.20 34.31 -1.55
N ALA A 84 -2.25 33.65 -0.39
CA ALA A 84 -3.36 32.78 -0.01
C ALA A 84 -4.69 33.56 0.04
N THR A 85 -4.69 34.72 0.69
CA THR A 85 -5.83 35.63 0.75
C THR A 85 -6.15 36.22 -0.63
N GLU A 86 -5.14 36.55 -1.42
CA GLU A 86 -5.33 37.04 -2.80
C GLU A 86 -6.03 36.00 -3.67
N ILE A 87 -5.67 34.72 -3.57
CA ILE A 87 -6.35 33.62 -4.28
C ILE A 87 -7.82 33.54 -3.85
N GLN A 88 -8.15 33.74 -2.58
CA GLN A 88 -9.54 33.78 -2.12
C GLN A 88 -10.32 34.92 -2.78
N TYR A 89 -9.72 36.11 -2.90
CA TYR A 89 -10.36 37.23 -3.60
C TYR A 89 -10.52 36.99 -5.10
N LEU A 90 -9.48 36.49 -5.76
CA LEU A 90 -9.48 36.21 -7.20
C LEU A 90 -10.45 35.08 -7.57
N SER A 91 -10.50 34.01 -6.77
CA SER A 91 -11.39 32.86 -6.99
C SER A 91 -12.82 33.10 -6.50
N GLY A 92 -13.02 34.03 -5.54
CA GLY A 92 -14.29 34.20 -4.83
C GLY A 92 -14.61 33.07 -3.85
N ILE A 93 -13.66 32.18 -3.56
CA ILE A 93 -13.83 31.04 -2.65
C ILE A 93 -13.10 31.34 -1.35
N THR A 94 -13.76 31.18 -0.20
CA THR A 94 -13.15 31.47 1.12
C THR A 94 -12.55 30.23 1.79
N GLU A 95 -12.93 29.04 1.33
CA GLU A 95 -12.52 27.77 1.93
C GLU A 95 -11.32 27.19 1.15
N VAL A 96 -10.21 26.95 1.85
CA VAL A 96 -8.91 26.61 1.22
C VAL A 96 -8.96 25.24 0.55
N GLU A 97 -9.63 24.25 1.14
CA GLU A 97 -9.72 22.91 0.55
C GLU A 97 -10.54 22.91 -0.75
N ALA A 98 -11.55 23.78 -0.86
CA ALA A 98 -12.30 24.01 -2.08
C ALA A 98 -11.42 24.66 -3.14
N ILE A 99 -10.54 25.61 -2.78
CA ILE A 99 -9.57 26.20 -3.71
C ILE A 99 -8.60 25.12 -4.21
N LYS A 100 -8.03 24.31 -3.32
CA LYS A 100 -7.12 23.21 -3.68
C LYS A 100 -7.76 22.28 -4.71
N LYS A 101 -9.00 21.83 -4.45
CA LYS A 101 -9.76 20.96 -5.37
C LYS A 101 -9.99 21.60 -6.73
N VAL A 102 -10.34 22.89 -6.74
CA VAL A 102 -10.59 23.63 -7.97
C VAL A 102 -9.31 23.82 -8.78
N ILE A 103 -8.19 24.16 -8.15
CA ILE A 103 -6.88 24.26 -8.82
C ILE A 103 -6.47 22.90 -9.38
N ALA A 104 -6.52 21.82 -8.58
CA ALA A 104 -6.18 20.48 -9.05
C ALA A 104 -7.03 20.06 -10.26
N GLN A 105 -8.34 20.35 -10.23
CA GLN A 105 -9.24 20.08 -11.35
C GLN A 105 -8.89 20.91 -12.59
N SER A 106 -8.56 22.20 -12.41
CA SER A 106 -8.14 23.10 -13.49
C SER A 106 -6.85 22.59 -14.16
N CYS A 107 -5.83 22.26 -13.35
CA CYS A 107 -4.56 21.67 -13.81
C CYS A 107 -4.81 20.41 -14.64
N LYS A 108 -5.60 19.46 -14.12
CA LYS A 108 -5.92 18.20 -14.80
C LYS A 108 -6.60 18.43 -16.16
N GLN A 109 -7.48 19.42 -16.28
CA GLN A 109 -8.22 19.64 -17.53
C GLN A 109 -7.42 20.28 -18.65
N THR A 110 -6.28 20.89 -18.32
CA THR A 110 -5.39 21.52 -19.31
C THR A 110 -4.38 20.55 -19.91
N VAL A 111 -4.22 19.37 -19.31
CA VAL A 111 -3.36 18.31 -19.83
C VAL A 111 -4.05 17.56 -20.96
N GLU A 112 -3.34 17.34 -22.06
CA GLU A 112 -3.75 16.37 -23.08
C GLU A 112 -3.57 14.96 -22.51
N TYR A 113 -4.66 14.18 -22.53
CA TYR A 113 -4.63 12.78 -22.13
C TYR A 113 -4.87 11.85 -23.32
N LEU A 114 -4.03 10.83 -23.46
CA LEU A 114 -4.25 9.69 -24.34
C LEU A 114 -5.19 8.69 -23.64
N PRO A 115 -6.40 8.41 -24.17
CA PRO A 115 -7.26 7.36 -23.64
C PRO A 115 -6.54 6.01 -23.65
N PHE A 116 -6.60 5.25 -22.56
CA PHE A 116 -5.87 3.98 -22.47
C PHE A 116 -6.27 2.98 -23.57
N GLU A 117 -7.54 2.98 -23.99
CA GLU A 117 -8.03 2.12 -25.09
C GLU A 117 -7.31 2.36 -26.43
N ASN A 118 -6.66 3.52 -26.58
CA ASN A 118 -5.85 3.85 -27.75
C ASN A 118 -4.40 3.39 -27.61
N VAL A 119 -3.99 2.85 -26.45
CA VAL A 119 -2.62 2.34 -26.25
C VAL A 119 -2.40 1.13 -27.14
N PHE A 120 -3.23 0.10 -27.01
CA PHE A 120 -3.21 -1.04 -27.92
C PHE A 120 -3.98 -0.76 -29.22
N ALA A 121 -5.09 -0.01 -29.13
CA ALA A 121 -6.03 0.21 -30.24
C ALA A 121 -6.63 -1.09 -30.82
N GLU A 122 -6.69 -2.15 -30.01
CA GLU A 122 -7.29 -3.46 -30.33
C GLU A 122 -8.70 -3.64 -29.70
N GLY A 123 -9.14 -2.63 -28.94
CA GLY A 123 -10.44 -2.57 -28.28
C GLY A 123 -10.43 -3.04 -26.82
N LYS A 124 -11.39 -2.54 -26.02
CA LYS A 124 -11.41 -2.71 -24.56
C LYS A 124 -11.27 -4.14 -24.04
N GLN A 125 -11.83 -5.12 -24.75
CA GLN A 125 -11.70 -6.53 -24.36
C GLN A 125 -10.25 -7.01 -24.48
N PHE A 126 -9.50 -6.52 -25.46
CA PHE A 126 -8.10 -6.82 -25.59
C PHE A 126 -7.33 -6.32 -24.38
N ASP A 127 -7.58 -5.09 -23.94
CA ASP A 127 -6.92 -4.47 -22.79
C ASP A 127 -7.22 -5.27 -21.51
N VAL A 128 -8.48 -5.66 -21.29
CA VAL A 128 -8.89 -6.53 -20.17
C VAL A 128 -8.18 -7.89 -20.22
N GLU A 129 -8.18 -8.56 -21.37
CA GLU A 129 -7.53 -9.87 -21.50
C GLU A 129 -6.01 -9.77 -21.37
N TYR A 130 -5.39 -8.67 -21.83
CA TYR A 130 -3.96 -8.44 -21.70
C TYR A 130 -3.56 -8.40 -20.22
N PHE A 131 -4.24 -7.59 -19.42
CA PHE A 131 -3.97 -7.49 -17.98
C PHE A 131 -4.36 -8.75 -17.17
N ASN A 132 -5.12 -9.65 -17.78
CA ASN A 132 -5.39 -10.99 -17.24
C ASN A 132 -4.39 -12.06 -17.72
N GLY A 133 -3.29 -11.66 -18.38
CA GLY A 133 -2.24 -12.58 -18.84
C GLY A 133 -2.58 -13.32 -20.14
N ASN A 134 -3.58 -12.85 -20.88
CA ASN A 134 -4.03 -13.45 -22.14
C ASN A 134 -3.75 -12.49 -23.31
N THR A 135 -4.29 -12.77 -24.49
CA THR A 135 -3.98 -12.15 -25.80
C THR A 135 -2.73 -12.69 -26.47
N TRP A 136 -2.57 -12.35 -27.75
CA TRP A 136 -1.40 -12.71 -28.52
C TRP A 136 -0.12 -12.00 -28.03
N LEU A 137 -0.22 -10.92 -27.25
CA LEU A 137 0.95 -10.26 -26.63
C LEU A 137 1.53 -11.05 -25.47
N ASN A 138 0.71 -11.82 -24.75
CA ASN A 138 1.20 -12.71 -23.68
C ASN A 138 1.56 -14.11 -24.22
N ASN A 139 0.74 -14.64 -25.14
CA ASN A 139 0.81 -16.07 -25.47
C ASN A 139 1.74 -16.42 -26.64
N ASN A 140 1.99 -15.49 -27.57
CA ASN A 140 2.73 -15.85 -28.79
C ASN A 140 4.24 -15.68 -28.57
N ARG A 141 5.05 -16.48 -29.27
CA ARG A 141 6.51 -16.29 -29.30
C ARG A 141 6.94 -16.04 -30.74
N LYS A 142 8.08 -15.38 -30.93
CA LYS A 142 8.65 -15.16 -32.27
C LYS A 142 8.92 -16.51 -32.92
N VAL A 143 8.29 -16.82 -34.04
CA VAL A 143 8.46 -18.12 -34.72
C VAL A 143 8.51 -17.92 -36.23
N LYS A 144 9.07 -18.90 -36.95
CA LYS A 144 8.99 -18.90 -38.42
C LYS A 144 7.69 -19.55 -38.87
N ASP A 145 6.99 -18.90 -39.79
CA ASP A 145 5.82 -19.48 -40.47
C ASP A 145 6.21 -20.54 -41.52
N ALA A 146 5.21 -21.06 -42.24
CA ALA A 146 5.42 -22.08 -43.27
C ALA A 146 6.30 -21.62 -44.45
N ASP A 147 6.40 -20.30 -44.68
CA ASP A 147 7.21 -19.69 -45.71
C ASP A 147 8.61 -19.28 -45.20
N GLY A 148 8.90 -19.54 -43.92
CA GLY A 148 10.17 -19.24 -43.26
C GLY A 148 10.32 -17.80 -42.79
N VAL A 149 9.23 -17.02 -42.77
CA VAL A 149 9.19 -15.62 -42.33
C VAL A 149 8.93 -15.57 -40.83
N TYR A 150 9.65 -14.71 -40.10
CA TYR A 150 9.39 -14.50 -38.68
C TYR A 150 8.06 -13.77 -38.48
N VAL A 151 7.23 -14.31 -37.58
CA VAL A 151 5.98 -13.73 -37.12
C VAL A 151 5.99 -13.64 -35.60
N ASN A 152 5.10 -12.81 -35.03
CA ASN A 152 4.95 -12.59 -33.58
C ASN A 152 6.20 -12.00 -32.89
N ASP A 153 7.07 -11.31 -33.63
CA ASP A 153 8.18 -10.58 -33.04
C ASP A 153 7.68 -9.33 -32.32
N LEU A 154 8.15 -9.12 -31.09
CA LEU A 154 7.67 -8.02 -30.25
C LEU A 154 8.06 -6.64 -30.80
N GLU A 155 9.16 -6.55 -31.55
CA GLU A 155 9.55 -5.32 -32.24
C GLU A 155 8.47 -4.84 -33.23
N SER A 156 7.87 -5.75 -34.01
CA SER A 156 6.79 -5.42 -34.95
C SER A 156 5.45 -5.31 -34.24
N ASN A 157 5.12 -6.31 -33.43
CA ASN A 157 3.81 -6.43 -32.81
C ASN A 157 3.60 -5.40 -31.67
N GLY A 158 4.65 -5.03 -30.96
CA GLY A 158 4.66 -4.03 -29.89
C GLY A 158 5.07 -2.63 -30.35
N HIS A 159 5.20 -2.37 -31.67
CA HIS A 159 5.68 -1.08 -32.19
C HIS A 159 4.91 0.13 -31.64
N ARG A 160 3.61 -0.03 -31.40
CA ARG A 160 2.74 1.04 -30.85
C ARG A 160 3.10 1.40 -29.41
N ILE A 161 3.53 0.42 -28.61
CA ILE A 161 4.03 0.66 -27.24
C ILE A 161 5.29 1.53 -27.33
N LYS A 162 6.24 1.17 -28.19
CA LYS A 162 7.43 1.98 -28.41
C LYS A 162 7.11 3.38 -28.93
N GLU A 163 6.21 3.51 -29.89
CA GLU A 163 5.79 4.81 -30.44
C GLU A 163 5.19 5.71 -29.35
N ILE A 164 4.29 5.16 -28.52
CA ILE A 164 3.68 5.92 -27.42
C ILE A 164 4.73 6.33 -26.39
N TYR A 165 5.66 5.44 -26.04
CA TYR A 165 6.76 5.77 -25.16
C TYR A 165 7.57 6.96 -25.72
N GLU A 166 8.02 6.86 -26.97
CA GLU A 166 8.90 7.86 -27.60
C GLU A 166 8.21 9.20 -27.89
N THR A 167 6.88 9.23 -28.03
CA THR A 167 6.18 10.43 -28.51
C THR A 167 5.16 11.03 -27.55
N LYS A 168 4.66 10.26 -26.58
CA LYS A 168 3.52 10.65 -25.73
C LYS A 168 3.75 10.44 -24.24
N ALA A 169 4.37 9.33 -23.83
CA ALA A 169 4.47 8.95 -22.42
C ALA A 169 5.25 9.98 -21.58
N HIS A 170 6.19 10.71 -22.20
CA HIS A 170 6.98 11.77 -21.56
C HIS A 170 6.34 13.16 -21.61
N SER A 171 5.38 13.41 -22.50
CA SER A 171 4.92 14.78 -22.82
C SER A 171 3.42 15.00 -22.66
N SER A 172 2.68 13.96 -22.29
CA SER A 172 1.22 13.98 -22.15
C SER A 172 0.77 12.97 -21.09
N GLY A 173 -0.43 13.14 -20.56
CA GLY A 173 -1.01 12.16 -19.65
C GLY A 173 -1.53 10.94 -20.40
N ILE A 174 -1.55 9.79 -19.74
CA ILE A 174 -2.35 8.63 -20.15
C ILE A 174 -3.57 8.55 -19.22
N GLU A 175 -4.74 8.23 -19.75
CA GLU A 175 -5.92 8.06 -18.91
C GLU A 175 -5.82 6.75 -18.14
N TRP A 176 -6.20 6.77 -16.86
CA TRP A 176 -6.30 5.53 -16.09
C TRP A 176 -7.39 4.63 -16.68
N PRO A 177 -7.14 3.32 -16.87
CA PRO A 177 -8.06 2.42 -17.56
C PRO A 177 -9.22 1.98 -16.65
N TYR A 178 -10.09 2.90 -16.24
CA TYR A 178 -11.24 2.60 -15.36
C TYR A 178 -12.24 1.59 -15.92
N TYR A 179 -12.18 1.28 -17.22
CA TYR A 179 -13.03 0.25 -17.84
C TYR A 179 -12.41 -1.15 -17.75
N VAL A 180 -11.16 -1.27 -17.28
CA VAL A 180 -10.49 -2.54 -17.02
C VAL A 180 -10.75 -2.89 -15.55
N PRO A 181 -11.51 -3.96 -15.26
CA PRO A 181 -11.89 -4.30 -13.88
C PRO A 181 -10.71 -4.49 -12.93
N ASN A 182 -9.55 -4.92 -13.45
CA ASN A 182 -8.31 -5.07 -12.70
C ASN A 182 -7.86 -3.78 -11.98
N PHE A 183 -8.29 -2.61 -12.46
CA PHE A 183 -7.88 -1.30 -11.97
C PHE A 183 -9.06 -0.46 -11.46
N GLU A 184 -10.19 -1.11 -11.17
CA GLU A 184 -11.31 -0.49 -10.48
C GLU A 184 -10.98 -0.28 -9.01
N GLU A 185 -11.15 0.95 -8.52
CA GLU A 185 -11.05 1.31 -7.10
C GLU A 185 -9.78 0.83 -6.37
N CYS A 186 -8.57 1.11 -6.91
CA CYS A 186 -7.31 0.83 -6.18
C CYS A 186 -7.23 1.60 -4.86
N LYS A 187 -7.70 1.00 -3.76
CA LYS A 187 -7.87 1.61 -2.44
C LYS A 187 -6.52 1.95 -1.84
N LEU A 188 -5.54 1.07 -2.02
CA LEU A 188 -4.18 1.29 -1.57
C LEU A 188 -3.42 2.28 -2.46
N ARG A 189 -4.01 2.78 -3.54
CA ARG A 189 -3.32 3.66 -4.50
C ARG A 189 -2.00 3.06 -5.01
N ALA A 190 -2.01 1.76 -5.24
CA ALA A 190 -0.90 1.02 -5.80
C ALA A 190 -1.41 -0.02 -6.81
N ALA A 191 -0.61 -0.26 -7.84
CA ALA A 191 -0.84 -1.30 -8.84
C ALA A 191 0.44 -2.10 -9.02
N MET A 192 0.30 -3.39 -9.30
CA MET A 192 1.41 -4.31 -9.45
C MET A 192 1.13 -5.26 -10.60
N CYS A 193 2.19 -5.61 -11.33
CA CYS A 193 2.21 -6.71 -12.28
C CYS A 193 3.11 -7.81 -11.73
N CYS A 194 2.74 -9.08 -11.95
CA CYS A 194 3.58 -10.23 -11.66
C CYS A 194 3.64 -11.14 -12.88
N PHE A 195 4.85 -11.37 -13.35
CA PHE A 195 5.16 -12.11 -14.56
C PHE A 195 5.83 -13.44 -14.21
N VAL A 196 5.50 -14.48 -14.97
CA VAL A 196 6.03 -15.84 -14.77
C VAL A 196 6.62 -16.44 -16.04
N GLN A 197 6.68 -15.66 -17.14
CA GLN A 197 7.28 -16.10 -18.40
C GLN A 197 8.07 -14.99 -19.07
N ASP A 198 9.11 -15.40 -19.79
CA ASP A 198 9.88 -14.58 -20.70
C ASP A 198 9.71 -15.06 -22.15
N ARG A 199 9.42 -14.12 -23.06
CA ARG A 199 9.21 -14.40 -24.49
C ARG A 199 10.22 -13.72 -25.41
N GLN A 200 11.21 -13.01 -24.87
CA GLN A 200 12.18 -12.25 -25.65
C GLN A 200 13.63 -12.67 -25.35
N ALA A 201 14.36 -13.05 -26.41
CA ALA A 201 15.77 -13.43 -26.30
C ALA A 201 16.67 -12.26 -26.67
N ASP A 202 17.91 -12.28 -26.17
CA ASP A 202 18.99 -11.33 -26.47
C ASP A 202 18.71 -9.88 -25.99
N ASP A 203 17.93 -9.70 -24.92
CA ASP A 203 17.62 -8.39 -24.31
C ASP A 203 18.27 -8.16 -22.93
N ASN A 204 19.11 -9.11 -22.48
CA ASN A 204 19.74 -9.16 -21.15
C ASN A 204 18.76 -9.32 -19.98
N ASN A 205 17.54 -9.77 -20.24
CA ASN A 205 16.56 -10.13 -19.22
C ASN A 205 16.15 -11.59 -19.39
N GLY A 206 15.63 -12.17 -18.30
CA GLY A 206 15.17 -13.55 -18.23
C GLY A 206 16.16 -14.60 -18.75
N ASP A 207 15.63 -15.75 -19.14
CA ASP A 207 16.40 -16.86 -19.71
C ASP A 207 15.90 -17.32 -21.09
N CYS A 208 15.00 -16.55 -21.76
CA CYS A 208 14.57 -16.85 -23.11
C CYS A 208 15.75 -16.81 -24.09
N ALA A 209 15.86 -17.88 -24.89
CA ALA A 209 16.97 -18.08 -25.81
C ALA A 209 16.51 -18.43 -27.23
N THR A 210 17.37 -18.13 -28.21
CA THR A 210 17.16 -18.59 -29.59
C THR A 210 17.55 -20.08 -29.74
N PRO A 211 16.83 -20.87 -30.56
CA PRO A 211 15.62 -20.52 -31.30
C PRO A 211 14.39 -20.43 -30.39
N TYR A 212 13.59 -19.38 -30.60
CA TYR A 212 12.49 -18.97 -29.71
C TYR A 212 11.40 -20.03 -29.47
N ASP A 213 11.16 -20.92 -30.43
CA ASP A 213 10.18 -22.00 -30.32
C ASP A 213 10.56 -23.07 -29.29
N VAL A 214 11.85 -23.16 -28.95
CA VAL A 214 12.37 -24.10 -27.96
C VAL A 214 12.90 -23.37 -26.75
N GLY A 215 13.77 -22.37 -26.95
CA GLY A 215 14.46 -21.67 -25.87
C GLY A 215 13.60 -20.68 -25.10
N CYS A 216 12.35 -20.45 -25.51
CA CYS A 216 11.42 -19.56 -24.79
C CYS A 216 10.11 -20.25 -24.40
N ALA A 217 9.98 -21.57 -24.62
CA ALA A 217 8.74 -22.29 -24.36
C ALA A 217 8.35 -22.26 -22.87
N ASP A 218 9.35 -22.46 -22.00
CA ASP A 218 9.28 -22.48 -20.54
C ASP A 218 10.36 -21.56 -19.95
N ALA A 219 10.62 -20.43 -20.60
CA ALA A 219 11.57 -19.44 -20.13
C ALA A 219 10.95 -18.54 -19.07
N ASN A 220 11.76 -18.16 -18.09
CA ASN A 220 11.39 -17.41 -16.91
C ASN A 220 11.95 -15.98 -16.97
N PRO A 221 11.27 -15.02 -16.34
CA PRO A 221 11.82 -13.68 -16.12
C PRO A 221 13.02 -13.71 -15.15
N VAL A 222 13.70 -12.57 -14.98
CA VAL A 222 14.66 -12.43 -13.87
C VAL A 222 13.90 -12.50 -12.55
N ASP A 223 14.30 -13.45 -11.72
CA ASP A 223 13.71 -13.65 -10.41
C ASP A 223 13.92 -12.45 -9.50
N ASN A 224 12.82 -11.95 -8.93
CA ASN A 224 12.89 -10.86 -7.98
C ASN A 224 12.01 -11.11 -6.75
N THR A 225 11.21 -12.17 -6.70
CA THR A 225 10.23 -12.37 -5.63
C THR A 225 9.82 -13.82 -5.53
N ASP A 226 9.25 -14.20 -4.39
CA ASP A 226 8.56 -15.47 -4.21
C ASP A 226 7.06 -15.21 -4.14
N ILE A 227 6.24 -15.88 -4.96
CA ILE A 227 4.79 -15.93 -4.78
C ILE A 227 4.47 -16.87 -3.63
N CYS A 228 3.69 -16.38 -2.68
CA CYS A 228 3.30 -17.14 -1.50
C CYS A 228 1.97 -17.85 -1.72
N TYR A 229 0.94 -17.07 -2.09
CA TYR A 229 -0.37 -17.61 -2.41
C TYR A 229 -1.20 -16.67 -3.29
N VAL A 230 -2.17 -17.27 -3.97
CA VAL A 230 -3.20 -16.57 -4.73
C VAL A 230 -4.54 -16.83 -4.04
N ASP A 231 -5.24 -15.78 -3.63
CA ASP A 231 -6.66 -15.85 -3.24
C ASP A 231 -7.53 -15.39 -4.41
N MET A 232 -8.15 -16.34 -5.09
CA MET A 232 -8.94 -16.09 -6.31
C MET A 232 -10.22 -15.29 -6.02
N SER A 233 -10.63 -15.18 -4.75
CA SER A 233 -11.76 -14.34 -4.37
C SER A 233 -11.44 -12.84 -4.43
N LYS A 234 -10.15 -12.47 -4.45
CA LYS A 234 -9.69 -11.08 -4.61
C LYS A 234 -9.84 -10.58 -6.05
N ALA A 235 -9.83 -11.46 -7.04
CA ALA A 235 -9.92 -11.10 -8.46
C ALA A 235 -10.77 -12.09 -9.30
N PRO A 236 -12.03 -12.35 -8.93
CA PRO A 236 -12.81 -13.47 -9.48
C PRO A 236 -13.07 -13.38 -10.99
N GLN A 237 -13.06 -12.17 -11.55
CA GLN A 237 -13.20 -11.97 -12.99
C GLN A 237 -11.95 -12.43 -13.75
N SER A 238 -10.77 -12.09 -13.23
CA SER A 238 -9.46 -12.50 -13.77
C SER A 238 -9.21 -13.98 -13.55
N SER A 239 -9.49 -14.50 -12.34
CA SER A 239 -9.34 -15.91 -11.98
C SER A 239 -10.35 -16.83 -12.69
N ARG A 240 -11.43 -16.27 -13.24
CA ARG A 240 -12.55 -17.00 -13.88
C ARG A 240 -13.28 -17.98 -12.95
N VAL A 241 -13.11 -17.80 -11.64
CA VAL A 241 -13.75 -18.57 -10.58
C VAL A 241 -14.12 -17.62 -9.44
N ALA A 242 -15.23 -17.88 -8.75
CA ALA A 242 -15.70 -16.99 -7.67
C ALA A 242 -14.84 -17.09 -6.40
N HIS A 243 -14.35 -18.29 -6.09
CA HIS A 243 -13.55 -18.59 -4.91
C HIS A 243 -12.57 -19.71 -5.25
N GLY A 244 -11.49 -19.76 -4.49
CA GLY A 244 -10.41 -20.74 -4.65
C GLY A 244 -9.09 -20.10 -4.21
N PHE A 245 -8.08 -20.91 -4.02
CA PHE A 245 -6.74 -20.42 -3.77
C PHE A 245 -5.70 -21.38 -4.32
N ALA A 246 -4.50 -20.86 -4.53
CA ALA A 246 -3.31 -21.64 -4.83
C ALA A 246 -2.23 -21.28 -3.79
N ILE A 247 -1.54 -22.28 -3.26
CA ILE A 247 -0.41 -22.11 -2.33
C ILE A 247 0.86 -22.51 -3.06
N PHE A 248 1.91 -21.71 -2.89
CA PHE A 248 3.23 -21.95 -3.44
C PHE A 248 4.20 -22.04 -2.26
N GLU A 249 4.58 -23.27 -1.88
CA GLU A 249 5.42 -23.50 -0.70
C GLU A 249 6.91 -23.36 -1.05
N ASN A 250 7.67 -22.55 -0.30
CA ASN A 250 9.13 -22.58 -0.17
C ASN A 250 9.91 -22.90 -1.48
N GLY A 251 9.78 -22.06 -2.52
CA GLY A 251 10.46 -22.26 -3.80
C GLY A 251 9.83 -23.34 -4.69
N GLY A 252 8.56 -23.68 -4.46
CA GLY A 252 7.74 -24.50 -5.34
C GLY A 252 7.24 -23.75 -6.58
N GLU A 253 7.54 -22.47 -6.69
CA GLU A 253 7.38 -21.69 -7.91
C GLU A 253 8.64 -21.69 -8.76
N ASP A 254 8.47 -21.48 -10.06
CA ASP A 254 9.56 -21.07 -10.94
C ASP A 254 9.80 -19.55 -10.78
N PHE A 255 10.90 -19.03 -11.34
CA PHE A 255 11.28 -17.62 -11.16
C PHE A 255 10.17 -16.67 -11.56
N SER A 256 9.91 -15.70 -10.69
CA SER A 256 8.82 -14.75 -10.86
C SER A 256 9.33 -13.32 -10.71
N HIS A 257 8.66 -12.40 -11.39
CA HIS A 257 9.04 -10.99 -11.37
C HIS A 257 7.82 -10.12 -11.11
N CYS A 258 7.78 -9.46 -9.96
CA CYS A 258 6.75 -8.49 -9.64
C CYS A 258 7.29 -7.06 -9.69
N HIS A 259 6.55 -6.16 -10.34
CA HIS A 259 6.89 -4.76 -10.51
C HIS A 259 5.64 -3.92 -10.28
N GLY A 260 5.71 -2.88 -9.45
CA GLY A 260 4.58 -2.01 -9.14
C GLY A 260 4.83 -0.52 -9.25
N ILE A 261 3.73 0.22 -9.06
CA ILE A 261 3.68 1.67 -8.90
C ILE A 261 2.81 1.99 -7.69
N ALA A 262 3.08 3.11 -7.02
CA ALA A 262 2.18 3.68 -6.01
C ALA A 262 2.06 5.20 -6.21
N TRP A 263 1.00 5.80 -5.68
CA TRP A 263 0.77 7.24 -5.80
C TRP A 263 0.08 7.82 -4.55
N GLY A 264 0.26 9.14 -4.34
CA GLY A 264 -0.36 9.88 -3.24
C GLY A 264 -1.87 10.06 -3.38
N ASP A 265 -2.53 10.46 -2.29
CA ASP A 265 -3.97 10.76 -2.27
C ASP A 265 -4.33 12.12 -2.86
N ASP A 266 -3.40 13.09 -2.83
CA ASP A 266 -3.61 14.41 -3.42
C ASP A 266 -3.65 14.34 -4.95
N PRO A 267 -4.79 14.63 -5.62
CA PRO A 267 -4.87 14.67 -7.08
C PRO A 267 -4.00 15.77 -7.73
N SER A 268 -3.46 16.70 -6.93
CA SER A 268 -2.50 17.71 -7.37
C SER A 268 -1.07 17.16 -7.47
N ASP A 269 -0.74 16.06 -6.78
CA ASP A 269 0.55 15.39 -6.88
C ASP A 269 0.77 14.81 -8.29
N ALA A 270 1.98 14.97 -8.82
CA ALA A 270 2.34 14.50 -10.15
C ALA A 270 2.18 12.98 -10.30
N GLY A 271 2.57 12.20 -9.28
CA GLY A 271 2.40 10.75 -9.26
C GLY A 271 0.93 10.36 -9.33
N ALA A 272 0.05 11.05 -8.61
CA ALA A 272 -1.40 10.80 -8.68
C ALA A 272 -2.02 11.19 -10.03
N ARG A 273 -1.54 12.28 -10.64
CA ARG A 273 -2.02 12.81 -11.93
C ARG A 273 -1.60 11.98 -13.12
N TYR A 274 -0.37 11.45 -13.09
CA TYR A 274 0.26 10.71 -14.19
C TYR A 274 0.43 9.21 -13.89
N LYS A 275 -0.17 8.67 -12.83
CA LYS A 275 -0.09 7.23 -12.48
C LYS A 275 -0.32 6.26 -13.64
N ALA A 276 -1.16 6.60 -14.62
CA ALA A 276 -1.37 5.74 -15.78
C ALA A 276 -0.17 5.73 -16.76
N ASN A 277 0.62 6.80 -16.79
CA ASN A 277 1.92 6.81 -17.47
C ASN A 277 2.86 5.81 -16.81
N GLY A 278 2.87 5.76 -15.47
CA GLY A 278 3.63 4.75 -14.70
C GLY A 278 3.15 3.33 -15.00
N LEU A 279 1.83 3.10 -15.02
CA LEU A 279 1.25 1.80 -15.39
C LEU A 279 1.64 1.39 -16.80
N PHE A 280 1.56 2.32 -17.76
CA PHE A 280 2.00 2.11 -19.13
C PHE A 280 3.49 1.76 -19.20
N TYR A 281 4.35 2.54 -18.54
CA TYR A 281 5.79 2.33 -18.54
C TYR A 281 6.12 0.95 -17.97
N MET A 282 5.70 0.70 -16.73
CA MET A 282 5.95 -0.53 -16.00
C MET A 282 5.43 -1.75 -16.77
N SER A 283 4.11 -1.82 -17.01
CA SER A 283 3.50 -3.04 -17.56
C SER A 283 3.83 -3.30 -19.03
N LEU A 284 3.96 -2.25 -19.85
CA LEU A 284 4.03 -2.39 -21.31
C LEU A 284 5.42 -2.12 -21.85
N TYR A 285 6.00 -0.97 -21.52
CA TYR A 285 7.26 -0.56 -22.14
C TYR A 285 8.46 -1.28 -21.53
N ASP A 286 8.51 -1.32 -20.20
CA ASP A 286 9.62 -1.92 -19.45
C ASP A 286 9.48 -3.44 -19.39
N SER A 287 8.45 -3.96 -18.71
CA SER A 287 8.32 -5.41 -18.53
C SER A 287 8.07 -6.15 -19.84
N LEU A 288 7.08 -5.75 -20.64
CA LEU A 288 6.77 -6.45 -21.89
C LEU A 288 7.75 -6.11 -23.01
N TYR A 289 7.79 -4.86 -23.49
CA TYR A 289 8.48 -4.49 -24.74
C TYR A 289 10.00 -4.59 -24.63
N LYS A 290 10.59 -4.12 -23.52
CA LYS A 290 12.04 -4.20 -23.31
C LYS A 290 12.50 -5.55 -22.77
N SER A 291 11.77 -6.14 -21.84
CA SER A 291 12.23 -7.32 -21.08
C SER A 291 11.55 -8.63 -21.43
N GLY A 292 10.52 -8.63 -22.31
CA GLY A 292 9.85 -9.85 -22.72
C GLY A 292 8.96 -10.51 -21.66
N TYR A 293 8.72 -9.87 -20.52
CA TYR A 293 7.99 -10.46 -19.41
C TYR A 293 6.48 -10.52 -19.69
N THR A 294 5.91 -11.69 -19.48
CA THR A 294 4.53 -12.02 -19.83
C THR A 294 3.93 -13.07 -18.91
N SER A 295 2.64 -13.31 -19.12
CA SER A 295 1.82 -14.33 -18.45
C SER A 295 1.59 -14.05 -16.96
N ASN A 296 0.38 -14.34 -16.52
CA ASN A 296 -0.03 -14.17 -15.14
C ASN A 296 0.38 -15.37 -14.27
N VAL A 297 0.54 -15.10 -12.97
CA VAL A 297 0.51 -16.15 -11.95
C VAL A 297 -0.81 -16.94 -12.06
N PRO A 298 -0.79 -18.28 -12.08
CA PRO A 298 -2.01 -19.07 -12.20
C PRO A 298 -3.08 -18.70 -11.15
N GLY A 299 -4.26 -18.28 -11.64
CA GLY A 299 -5.38 -17.88 -10.78
C GLY A 299 -5.36 -16.42 -10.35
N SER A 300 -4.34 -15.63 -10.72
CA SER A 300 -4.25 -14.19 -10.48
C SER A 300 -4.37 -13.42 -11.80
N PRO A 301 -4.79 -12.14 -11.81
CA PRO A 301 -4.46 -11.23 -12.90
C PRO A 301 -2.93 -11.13 -13.11
N MET A 302 -2.51 -10.74 -14.32
CA MET A 302 -1.11 -10.41 -14.62
C MET A 302 -0.76 -9.06 -14.04
N CYS A 303 -1.66 -8.07 -14.16
CA CYS A 303 -1.54 -6.76 -13.53
C CYS A 303 -2.89 -6.31 -12.96
N SER A 304 -2.87 -5.68 -11.79
CA SER A 304 -4.07 -5.19 -11.11
C SER A 304 -3.71 -4.16 -10.04
N CYS A 305 -4.70 -3.55 -9.38
CA CYS A 305 -4.48 -2.94 -8.07
C CYS A 305 -3.83 -3.98 -7.13
N VAL A 306 -2.89 -3.55 -6.27
CA VAL A 306 -2.08 -4.49 -5.48
C VAL A 306 -2.94 -5.40 -4.57
N GLU A 307 -4.08 -4.92 -4.07
CA GLU A 307 -5.02 -5.73 -3.28
C GLU A 307 -5.70 -6.89 -4.05
N HIS A 308 -5.59 -6.91 -5.37
CA HIS A 308 -6.13 -7.97 -6.25
C HIS A 308 -5.05 -8.91 -6.79
N MET A 309 -3.79 -8.60 -6.53
CA MET A 309 -2.63 -9.36 -6.95
C MET A 309 -2.31 -10.49 -5.96
N PRO A 310 -1.42 -11.44 -6.27
CA PRO A 310 -1.05 -12.48 -5.32
C PRO A 310 -0.24 -11.88 -4.17
N VAL A 311 -0.17 -12.62 -3.06
CA VAL A 311 0.74 -12.28 -1.96
C VAL A 311 2.13 -12.78 -2.34
N VAL A 312 3.11 -11.88 -2.27
CA VAL A 312 4.49 -12.13 -2.70
C VAL A 312 5.47 -11.58 -1.68
N THR A 313 6.74 -11.99 -1.74
CA THR A 313 7.75 -11.52 -0.77
C THR A 313 8.17 -10.08 -1.03
N ARG A 314 8.30 -9.68 -2.30
CA ARG A 314 8.66 -8.30 -2.70
C ARG A 314 8.16 -7.93 -4.09
N SER A 315 8.31 -6.66 -4.45
CA SER A 315 8.07 -6.15 -5.80
C SER A 315 9.04 -5.01 -6.07
N ASP A 316 9.67 -5.03 -7.24
CA ASP A 316 10.38 -3.88 -7.79
C ASP A 316 9.38 -2.74 -8.04
N CYS A 317 9.87 -1.52 -8.28
CA CYS A 317 8.94 -0.40 -8.45
C CYS A 317 9.42 0.72 -9.36
N THR A 318 8.47 1.34 -10.06
CA THR A 318 8.70 2.57 -10.82
C THR A 318 7.99 3.74 -10.17
N GLU A 319 8.71 4.85 -10.02
CA GLU A 319 8.13 6.14 -9.70
C GLU A 319 8.21 7.10 -10.90
N ILE A 320 7.32 8.09 -10.87
CA ILE A 320 7.24 9.13 -11.89
C ILE A 320 7.75 10.43 -11.28
N ALA A 321 8.63 11.12 -12.01
CA ALA A 321 8.96 12.51 -11.76
C ALA A 321 8.39 13.36 -12.89
N ALA A 322 7.62 14.41 -12.57
CA ALA A 322 7.09 15.31 -13.60
C ALA A 322 7.54 16.74 -13.34
N ASN A 323 8.06 17.39 -14.37
CA ASN A 323 8.28 18.83 -14.40
C ASN A 323 7.22 19.49 -15.28
N GLU A 324 6.38 20.33 -14.68
CA GLU A 324 5.26 20.97 -15.35
C GLU A 324 5.55 22.45 -15.56
N SER A 325 5.28 22.94 -16.77
CA SER A 325 5.26 24.37 -17.05
C SER A 325 3.83 24.86 -16.85
N VAL A 326 3.61 25.71 -15.85
CA VAL A 326 2.29 26.12 -15.37
C VAL A 326 2.06 27.59 -15.68
N GLU A 327 0.85 27.93 -16.13
CA GLU A 327 0.41 29.28 -16.38
C GLU A 327 -0.85 29.62 -15.57
N ILE A 328 -0.78 30.73 -14.83
CA ILE A 328 -1.87 31.34 -14.08
C ILE A 328 -2.35 32.55 -14.86
N LYS A 329 -3.60 32.53 -15.32
CA LYS A 329 -4.25 33.64 -16.02
C LYS A 329 -5.41 34.18 -15.22
N PHE A 330 -5.53 35.50 -15.19
CA PHE A 330 -6.72 36.16 -14.67
C PHE A 330 -7.27 37.16 -15.70
N SER A 331 -8.58 37.19 -15.88
CA SER A 331 -9.26 38.24 -16.63
C SER A 331 -10.16 39.08 -15.74
N ALA A 332 -9.85 40.38 -15.64
CA ALA A 332 -10.66 41.35 -14.91
C ALA A 332 -12.04 41.58 -15.55
N SER A 333 -12.17 41.32 -16.86
CA SER A 333 -13.44 41.49 -17.56
C SER A 333 -14.48 40.41 -17.22
N THR A 334 -14.01 39.19 -16.94
CA THR A 334 -14.87 38.03 -16.59
C THR A 334 -14.80 37.67 -15.12
N GLY A 335 -13.78 38.13 -14.40
CA GLY A 335 -13.47 37.71 -13.03
C GLY A 335 -12.99 36.26 -12.97
N GLU A 336 -12.37 35.76 -14.04
CA GLU A 336 -12.00 34.35 -14.18
C GLU A 336 -10.52 34.14 -13.87
N LEU A 337 -10.23 33.22 -12.94
CA LEU A 337 -8.89 32.70 -12.66
C LEU A 337 -8.76 31.31 -13.29
N VAL A 338 -7.78 31.14 -14.17
CA VAL A 338 -7.46 29.86 -14.82
C VAL A 338 -6.03 29.49 -14.46
N VAL A 339 -5.85 28.28 -13.91
CA VAL A 339 -4.53 27.69 -13.67
C VAL A 339 -4.40 26.47 -14.56
N GLY A 340 -3.35 26.41 -15.36
CA GLY A 340 -3.20 25.35 -16.35
C GLY A 340 -1.77 24.94 -16.61
N ILE A 341 -1.58 23.68 -16.96
CA ILE A 341 -0.32 23.11 -17.42
C ILE A 341 -0.24 23.36 -18.93
N VAL A 342 0.83 24.03 -19.35
CA VAL A 342 1.13 24.34 -20.75
C VAL A 342 1.89 23.19 -21.40
N SER A 343 2.82 22.60 -20.67
CA SER A 343 3.60 21.43 -21.07
C SER A 343 4.06 20.65 -19.84
N VAL A 344 4.34 19.38 -20.02
CA VAL A 344 4.92 18.52 -18.99
C VAL A 344 6.07 17.71 -19.58
N ASP A 345 7.09 17.47 -18.78
CA ASP A 345 8.13 16.48 -19.00
C ASP A 345 8.03 15.43 -17.90
N ILE A 346 7.82 14.16 -18.27
CA ILE A 346 7.55 13.05 -17.38
C ILE A 346 8.69 12.05 -17.51
N ASP A 347 9.38 11.79 -16.41
CA ASP A 347 10.45 10.81 -16.30
C ASP A 347 10.02 9.58 -15.50
N PHE A 348 10.57 8.43 -15.86
CA PHE A 348 10.34 7.13 -15.21
C PHE A 348 11.64 6.61 -14.62
N HIS A 349 11.66 6.37 -13.31
CA HIS A 349 12.84 5.88 -12.60
C HIS A 349 12.45 4.74 -11.66
N ALA A 350 13.41 3.88 -11.32
CA ALA A 350 13.24 2.98 -10.17
C ALA A 350 12.92 3.83 -8.93
N CYS A 351 11.99 3.40 -8.09
CA CYS A 351 11.64 4.26 -6.96
C CYS A 351 12.77 4.34 -5.95
N HIS A 352 12.89 5.52 -5.33
CA HIS A 352 13.70 5.68 -4.14
C HIS A 352 12.88 5.31 -2.90
N GLY A 353 13.26 4.23 -2.20
CA GLY A 353 12.55 3.81 -1.00
C GLY A 353 13.07 4.48 0.27
N GLU A 354 12.34 4.31 1.37
CA GLU A 354 12.78 4.75 2.69
C GLU A 354 14.11 4.05 3.07
N ASN A 355 15.03 4.77 3.73
CA ASN A 355 16.35 4.28 4.14
C ASN A 355 17.28 3.79 3.00
N ASN A 356 17.11 4.29 1.77
CA ASN A 356 17.84 3.88 0.57
C ASN A 356 17.61 2.41 0.18
N VAL A 357 16.45 1.86 0.53
CA VAL A 357 15.98 0.59 -0.04
C VAL A 357 15.29 0.92 -1.35
N ASP A 358 16.10 1.21 -2.37
CA ASP A 358 15.63 1.60 -3.70
C ASP A 358 15.11 0.38 -4.47
N ASP A 359 14.24 0.64 -5.45
CA ASP A 359 13.59 -0.37 -6.29
C ASP A 359 12.80 -1.42 -5.48
N ASP A 360 12.10 -0.95 -4.46
CA ASP A 360 11.22 -1.79 -3.62
C ASP A 360 9.90 -1.06 -3.36
N LEU A 361 8.79 -1.65 -3.79
CA LEU A 361 7.45 -1.06 -3.70
C LEU A 361 7.01 -0.81 -2.26
N SER A 362 7.35 -1.71 -1.32
CA SER A 362 7.00 -1.55 0.10
C SER A 362 7.80 -0.41 0.72
N ALA A 363 9.10 -0.34 0.46
CA ALA A 363 9.95 0.76 0.92
C ALA A 363 9.54 2.12 0.32
N TYR A 364 9.14 2.14 -0.96
CA TYR A 364 8.60 3.33 -1.61
C TYR A 364 7.28 3.78 -0.97
N TYR A 365 6.36 2.85 -0.71
CA TYR A 365 5.10 3.17 -0.03
C TYR A 365 5.33 3.72 1.38
N LYS A 366 6.32 3.19 2.09
CA LYS A 366 6.73 3.72 3.40
C LYS A 366 7.19 5.19 3.30
N ARG A 367 7.92 5.55 2.23
CA ARG A 367 8.28 6.95 1.95
C ARG A 367 7.05 7.82 1.75
N LEU A 368 6.05 7.34 1.00
CA LEU A 368 4.77 8.05 0.83
C LEU A 368 4.05 8.29 2.15
N VAL A 369 4.10 7.34 3.09
CA VAL A 369 3.55 7.53 4.44
C VAL A 369 4.30 8.63 5.20
N HIS A 370 5.63 8.60 5.18
CA HIS A 370 6.46 9.61 5.83
C HIS A 370 6.27 11.02 5.22
N GLU A 371 6.06 11.10 3.91
CA GLU A 371 5.72 12.34 3.18
C GLU A 371 4.27 12.81 3.43
N GLY A 372 3.45 12.04 4.15
CA GLY A 372 2.04 12.37 4.41
C GLY A 372 1.11 12.18 3.21
N LYS A 373 1.54 11.43 2.19
CA LYS A 373 0.79 11.11 0.95
C LYS A 373 0.01 9.78 1.04
N ALA A 374 0.28 9.01 2.08
CA ALA A 374 -0.43 7.78 2.41
C ALA A 374 -0.51 7.62 3.93
N SER A 375 -1.41 6.75 4.40
CA SER A 375 -1.57 6.45 5.82
C SER A 375 -0.78 5.20 6.23
N GLN A 376 -0.39 5.12 7.50
CA GLN A 376 0.21 3.91 8.06
C GLN A 376 -0.73 2.71 7.92
N HIS A 377 -2.04 2.90 8.09
CA HIS A 377 -3.03 1.84 7.89
C HIS A 377 -3.01 1.25 6.47
N GLU A 378 -2.87 2.09 5.44
CA GLU A 378 -2.74 1.58 4.06
C GLU A 378 -1.44 0.80 3.88
N LYS A 379 -0.34 1.24 4.51
CA LYS A 379 0.92 0.52 4.51
C LYS A 379 0.82 -0.84 5.21
N ASP A 380 0.13 -0.91 6.34
CA ASP A 380 -0.07 -2.18 7.06
C ASP A 380 -0.85 -3.18 6.21
N ILE A 381 -1.85 -2.72 5.45
CA ILE A 381 -2.57 -3.57 4.50
C ILE A 381 -1.65 -3.98 3.34
N LEU A 382 -0.84 -3.07 2.79
CA LEU A 382 0.13 -3.39 1.74
C LEU A 382 1.12 -4.47 2.20
N ASP A 383 1.56 -4.42 3.46
CA ASP A 383 2.49 -5.41 4.03
C ASP A 383 1.88 -6.80 4.20
N THR A 384 0.55 -6.92 4.15
CA THR A 384 -0.11 -8.24 4.02
C THR A 384 -0.03 -8.83 2.61
N MET A 385 0.30 -7.99 1.62
CA MET A 385 0.48 -8.39 0.22
C MET A 385 1.96 -8.54 -0.17
N LEU A 386 2.85 -7.75 0.47
CA LEU A 386 4.31 -7.76 0.28
C LEU A 386 4.98 -8.18 1.60
N VAL A 387 5.11 -9.49 1.83
CA VAL A 387 5.31 -10.06 3.18
C VAL A 387 6.77 -10.27 3.57
N GLY A 388 7.72 -10.10 2.65
CA GLY A 388 9.15 -10.36 2.86
C GLY A 388 9.52 -11.85 2.96
N ASP A 389 8.67 -12.66 3.61
CA ASP A 389 8.80 -14.12 3.73
C ASP A 389 7.43 -14.80 3.63
N CYS A 390 7.34 -15.90 2.87
CA CYS A 390 6.06 -16.56 2.62
C CYS A 390 5.56 -17.44 3.76
N GLN A 391 6.41 -17.88 4.69
CA GLN A 391 6.05 -18.93 5.63
C GLN A 391 4.90 -18.48 6.55
N GLU A 392 5.06 -17.34 7.23
CA GLU A 392 4.05 -16.78 8.14
C GLU A 392 2.75 -16.45 7.39
N ALA A 393 2.87 -15.84 6.20
CA ALA A 393 1.72 -15.46 5.39
C ALA A 393 0.88 -16.66 4.93
N ILE A 394 1.51 -17.78 4.53
CA ILE A 394 0.82 -19.00 4.13
C ILE A 394 0.17 -19.68 5.34
N GLU A 395 0.87 -19.78 6.47
CA GLU A 395 0.36 -20.38 7.70
C GLU A 395 -0.92 -19.65 8.18
N ASP A 396 -0.87 -18.32 8.22
CA ASP A 396 -2.00 -17.47 8.60
C ASP A 396 -3.17 -17.57 7.61
N PHE A 397 -2.87 -17.59 6.31
CA PHE A 397 -3.91 -17.76 5.29
C PHE A 397 -4.60 -19.13 5.44
N LEU A 398 -3.87 -20.24 5.54
CA LEU A 398 -4.43 -21.58 5.70
C LEU A 398 -5.24 -21.73 6.99
N ALA A 399 -4.81 -21.06 8.07
CA ALA A 399 -5.58 -20.96 9.30
C ALA A 399 -6.91 -20.22 9.10
N SER A 400 -6.90 -19.10 8.38
CA SER A 400 -8.11 -18.33 8.05
C SER A 400 -9.11 -19.13 7.21
N GLN A 401 -8.60 -20.04 6.38
CA GLN A 401 -9.39 -20.93 5.53
C GLN A 401 -9.79 -22.24 6.24
N TRP A 402 -9.50 -22.40 7.54
CA TRP A 402 -9.81 -23.58 8.34
C TRP A 402 -9.11 -24.88 7.87
N PHE A 403 -8.04 -24.77 7.08
CA PHE A 403 -7.24 -25.93 6.62
C PHE A 403 -6.07 -26.27 7.53
N ALA A 404 -5.63 -25.32 8.36
CA ALA A 404 -4.70 -25.53 9.46
C ALA A 404 -5.37 -25.10 10.78
N PRO A 405 -5.05 -25.72 11.93
CA PRO A 405 -5.34 -25.08 13.21
C PRO A 405 -4.67 -23.70 13.17
N LYS A 406 -5.40 -22.65 13.55
CA LYS A 406 -4.80 -21.33 13.77
C LYS A 406 -3.53 -21.54 14.58
N ALA A 407 -2.36 -21.29 13.96
CA ALA A 407 -1.12 -21.19 14.72
C ALA A 407 -1.44 -20.23 15.87
N GLY A 408 -1.00 -20.55 17.09
CA GLY A 408 -1.28 -19.66 18.23
C GLY A 408 -0.92 -18.20 17.89
N ILE A 409 -1.32 -17.23 18.70
CA ILE A 409 -0.91 -15.85 18.46
C ILE A 409 0.59 -15.66 18.78
N THR A 410 1.25 -14.68 18.17
CA THR A 410 2.55 -14.24 18.66
C THR A 410 2.34 -13.25 19.81
N ILE A 411 3.28 -13.18 20.74
CA ILE A 411 3.26 -12.19 21.82
C ILE A 411 4.50 -11.33 21.63
N THR A 412 4.31 -10.13 21.09
CA THR A 412 5.38 -9.28 20.56
C THR A 412 5.60 -8.07 21.46
N ASN A 413 6.83 -7.87 21.92
CA ASN A 413 7.17 -6.74 22.78
C ASN A 413 7.06 -5.42 22.01
N PHE A 414 6.47 -4.41 22.64
CA PHE A 414 6.24 -3.10 22.04
C PHE A 414 7.55 -2.41 21.64
N GLU A 415 8.50 -2.30 22.58
CA GLU A 415 9.76 -1.56 22.39
C GLU A 415 10.76 -2.34 21.54
N SER A 416 11.05 -3.59 21.92
CA SER A 416 12.12 -4.37 21.30
C SER A 416 11.70 -5.14 20.04
N ARG A 417 10.39 -5.21 19.76
CA ARG A 417 9.78 -6.05 18.71
C ARG A 417 10.09 -7.55 18.83
N MET A 418 10.64 -8.00 19.96
CA MET A 418 10.94 -9.40 20.20
C MET A 418 9.67 -10.20 20.53
N ARG A 419 9.58 -11.43 20.03
CA ARG A 419 8.48 -12.36 20.26
C ARG A 419 8.84 -13.39 21.30
N ILE A 420 7.94 -13.66 22.24
CA ILE A 420 8.14 -14.71 23.25
C ILE A 420 8.16 -16.07 22.55
N TYR A 421 9.13 -16.93 22.88
CA TYR A 421 9.23 -18.30 22.39
C TYR A 421 9.37 -19.32 23.52
N ALA A 422 8.99 -20.57 23.25
CA ALA A 422 9.24 -21.70 24.14
C ALA A 422 9.52 -23.00 23.36
N GLU A 423 10.80 -23.38 23.32
CA GLU A 423 11.30 -24.54 22.60
C GLU A 423 10.70 -25.87 23.09
N LYS A 424 10.61 -26.81 22.15
CA LYS A 424 10.18 -28.18 22.41
C LYS A 424 11.25 -28.99 23.14
N ASN A 425 10.83 -29.95 23.97
CA ASN A 425 11.69 -30.86 24.73
C ASN A 425 12.62 -30.20 25.76
N LYS A 426 12.35 -28.95 26.14
CA LYS A 426 13.01 -28.27 27.25
C LYS A 426 12.10 -28.26 28.48
N ILE A 427 12.69 -27.98 29.64
CA ILE A 427 11.98 -27.97 30.92
C ILE A 427 12.18 -26.64 31.64
N LEU A 428 11.15 -26.20 32.37
CA LEU A 428 11.22 -25.02 33.24
C LEU A 428 11.67 -23.76 32.48
N ALA A 429 12.76 -23.10 32.92
CA ALA A 429 13.29 -21.91 32.28
C ALA A 429 14.10 -22.20 30.99
N GLU A 430 14.51 -23.44 30.73
CA GLU A 430 15.32 -23.75 29.56
C GLU A 430 14.53 -23.57 28.26
N GLY A 431 15.16 -22.93 27.26
CA GLY A 431 14.56 -22.68 25.94
C GLY A 431 13.26 -21.90 26.03
N VAL A 432 13.22 -20.86 26.86
CA VAL A 432 12.17 -19.85 26.91
C VAL A 432 12.85 -18.51 26.87
N GLY A 433 12.37 -17.61 26.03
CA GLY A 433 12.96 -16.28 25.90
C GLY A 433 12.13 -15.40 24.98
N ALA A 434 12.73 -14.31 24.53
CA ALA A 434 12.19 -13.47 23.48
C ALA A 434 13.25 -13.27 22.39
N ARG A 435 12.86 -13.25 21.11
CA ARG A 435 13.77 -13.02 19.97
C ARG A 435 13.07 -12.32 18.81
N LEU A 436 13.81 -11.71 17.91
CA LEU A 436 13.24 -11.02 16.73
C LEU A 436 12.63 -12.00 15.71
N SER A 437 13.24 -13.17 15.52
CA SER A 437 12.79 -14.14 14.53
C SER A 437 11.55 -14.92 14.97
N THR A 438 10.60 -15.09 14.06
CA THR A 438 9.42 -15.94 14.26
C THR A 438 9.75 -17.38 13.86
N TYR A 439 9.47 -18.34 14.73
CA TYR A 439 9.47 -19.76 14.39
C TYR A 439 8.24 -20.41 15.01
N SER A 440 8.02 -21.70 14.75
CA SER A 440 6.85 -22.45 15.24
C SER A 440 6.68 -22.45 16.77
N ASP A 441 7.77 -22.26 17.51
CA ASP A 441 7.81 -22.14 18.97
C ASP A 441 7.54 -20.70 19.48
N SER A 442 7.27 -19.72 18.60
CA SER A 442 6.88 -18.35 18.95
C SER A 442 5.36 -18.15 19.04
N TYR A 443 4.57 -19.18 18.72
CA TYR A 443 3.11 -19.12 18.70
C TYR A 443 2.48 -19.66 19.98
N TRP A 444 1.44 -18.99 20.49
CA TRP A 444 0.82 -19.24 21.78
C TRP A 444 -0.71 -19.34 21.71
N GLU A 445 -1.27 -20.37 22.33
CA GLU A 445 -2.70 -20.50 22.59
C GLU A 445 -3.03 -19.84 23.94
N ILE A 446 -3.91 -18.83 23.92
CA ILE A 446 -4.43 -18.18 25.13
C ILE A 446 -5.78 -18.79 25.50
N LYS A 447 -5.90 -19.28 26.73
CA LYS A 447 -7.11 -19.95 27.19
C LYS A 447 -7.54 -19.46 28.55
N GLN A 448 -8.84 -19.21 28.68
CA GLN A 448 -9.46 -18.80 29.93
C GLN A 448 -9.41 -19.92 30.97
N VAL A 449 -9.11 -19.54 32.21
CA VAL A 449 -9.00 -20.43 33.37
C VAL A 449 -9.60 -19.75 34.60
N SER A 450 -10.09 -20.55 35.55
CA SER A 450 -10.56 -20.02 36.83
C SER A 450 -9.40 -19.44 37.66
N CYS A 451 -9.57 -18.20 38.11
CA CYS A 451 -8.63 -17.55 39.03
C CYS A 451 -8.58 -18.20 40.43
N GLY A 452 -9.47 -19.13 40.76
CA GLY A 452 -9.54 -19.72 42.10
C GLY A 452 -9.76 -18.67 43.20
N ASP A 453 -9.08 -18.81 44.33
CA ASP A 453 -9.16 -17.89 45.48
C ASP A 453 -8.48 -16.52 45.22
N MET A 454 -7.85 -16.33 44.06
CA MET A 454 -7.17 -15.09 43.66
C MET A 454 -8.08 -14.14 42.87
N SER A 455 -9.39 -14.39 42.84
CA SER A 455 -10.33 -13.52 42.13
C SER A 455 -10.42 -12.14 42.82
N HIS A 456 -9.64 -11.18 42.36
CA HIS A 456 -10.05 -9.79 42.48
C HIS A 456 -11.33 -9.65 41.62
N VAL A 457 -12.40 -9.17 42.24
CA VAL A 457 -13.76 -9.22 41.70
C VAL A 457 -13.81 -8.64 40.27
N GLY A 458 -13.97 -9.52 39.27
CA GLY A 458 -14.26 -9.15 37.87
C GLY A 458 -13.13 -9.35 36.85
N GLU A 459 -11.92 -9.80 37.23
CA GLU A 459 -10.84 -10.05 36.27
C GLU A 459 -10.79 -11.52 35.81
N GLU A 460 -10.62 -11.75 34.50
CA GLU A 460 -10.50 -13.09 33.91
C GLU A 460 -9.03 -13.56 33.95
N CYS A 461 -8.79 -14.80 34.40
CA CYS A 461 -7.47 -15.40 34.34
C CYS A 461 -7.29 -16.21 33.06
N LEU A 462 -6.09 -16.16 32.52
CA LEU A 462 -5.67 -16.84 31.31
C LEU A 462 -4.49 -17.75 31.63
N TYR A 463 -4.30 -18.83 30.88
CA TYR A 463 -2.98 -19.41 30.74
C TYR A 463 -2.50 -19.24 29.30
N ILE A 464 -1.18 -19.11 29.14
CA ILE A 464 -0.52 -18.89 27.87
C ILE A 464 0.26 -20.17 27.55
N GLN A 465 -0.18 -20.94 26.56
CA GLN A 465 0.39 -22.24 26.22
C GLN A 465 0.98 -22.22 24.83
N ASN A 466 2.25 -22.58 24.69
CA ASN A 466 2.90 -22.62 23.40
C ASN A 466 2.21 -23.63 22.46
N ALA A 467 1.95 -23.22 21.23
CA ALA A 467 1.22 -24.01 20.25
C ALA A 467 2.00 -25.25 19.81
N GLU A 468 3.33 -25.19 19.76
CA GLU A 468 4.18 -26.32 19.37
C GLU A 468 4.61 -27.18 20.55
N SER A 469 5.31 -26.59 21.53
CA SER A 469 5.89 -27.32 22.65
C SER A 469 4.86 -27.75 23.69
N LYS A 470 3.65 -27.16 23.63
CA LYS A 470 2.56 -27.33 24.60
C LYS A 470 2.93 -26.89 26.03
N ARG A 471 4.07 -26.22 26.23
CA ARG A 471 4.52 -25.68 27.51
C ARG A 471 3.73 -24.42 27.87
N ARG A 472 3.34 -24.27 29.14
CA ARG A 472 2.64 -23.11 29.70
C ARG A 472 3.61 -22.16 30.37
N LEU A 473 3.51 -20.88 30.05
CA LEU A 473 4.33 -19.83 30.64
C LEU A 473 4.00 -19.66 32.13
N TYR A 474 5.02 -19.50 32.97
CA TYR A 474 4.88 -19.28 34.41
C TYR A 474 5.79 -18.16 34.91
N ALA A 475 5.40 -17.55 36.04
CA ALA A 475 6.24 -16.63 36.81
C ALA A 475 6.05 -16.82 38.32
N GLU A 476 7.09 -17.29 38.99
CA GLU A 476 7.13 -17.56 40.43
C GLU A 476 7.07 -16.28 41.27
N VAL A 477 6.55 -16.42 42.50
CA VAL A 477 6.48 -15.36 43.52
C VAL A 477 7.83 -15.11 44.18
N ASN A 478 8.10 -13.86 44.57
CA ASN A 478 9.34 -13.41 45.23
C ASN A 478 10.62 -13.62 44.41
N GLN A 479 10.49 -13.63 43.08
CA GLN A 479 11.61 -13.66 42.15
C GLN A 479 11.61 -12.36 41.31
N ASP A 480 12.71 -12.06 40.64
CA ASP A 480 12.86 -10.85 39.84
C ASP A 480 13.72 -11.11 38.60
N GLY A 481 13.50 -10.29 37.56
CA GLY A 481 14.13 -10.45 36.25
C GLY A 481 13.79 -11.80 35.62
N GLU A 482 14.82 -12.49 35.14
CA GLU A 482 14.74 -13.82 34.51
C GLU A 482 14.45 -14.93 35.53
N ASN A 483 14.73 -14.70 36.82
CA ASN A 483 14.57 -15.73 37.82
C ASN A 483 13.10 -16.07 38.02
N GLY A 484 12.81 -17.37 38.07
CA GLY A 484 11.46 -17.89 38.26
C GLY A 484 10.51 -17.58 37.10
N VAL A 485 11.00 -17.29 35.89
CA VAL A 485 10.19 -17.21 34.66
C VAL A 485 10.58 -18.38 33.75
N GLY A 486 9.59 -18.99 33.12
CA GLY A 486 9.83 -20.11 32.21
C GLY A 486 8.55 -20.67 31.64
N ALA A 487 8.63 -21.88 31.08
CA ALA A 487 7.48 -22.59 30.55
C ALA A 487 7.56 -24.09 30.84
N THR A 488 6.44 -24.72 31.21
CA THR A 488 6.40 -26.14 31.61
C THR A 488 5.22 -26.90 31.02
N TYR A 489 5.40 -28.20 30.80
CA TYR A 489 4.36 -29.13 30.36
C TYR A 489 3.92 -30.00 31.54
N ASP A 490 3.25 -29.41 32.53
CA ASP A 490 2.59 -30.19 33.57
C ASP A 490 1.14 -30.53 33.16
N GLU A 491 0.56 -31.57 33.78
CA GLU A 491 -0.86 -31.89 33.59
C GLU A 491 -1.78 -31.00 34.42
N SER A 492 -1.25 -30.44 35.52
CA SER A 492 -1.99 -29.56 36.43
C SER A 492 -1.69 -28.10 36.11
N ILE A 493 -2.70 -27.23 36.17
CA ILE A 493 -2.51 -25.79 36.05
C ILE A 493 -2.20 -25.24 37.44
N HIS A 494 -1.02 -24.62 37.57
CA HIS A 494 -0.57 -24.01 38.82
C HIS A 494 -0.88 -22.51 38.87
N GLU A 495 -0.86 -21.92 40.07
CA GLU A 495 -1.23 -20.50 40.27
C GLU A 495 -0.27 -19.55 39.57
N ASP A 496 1.01 -19.89 39.52
CA ASP A 496 2.08 -19.16 38.81
C ASP A 496 1.98 -19.27 37.28
N GLN A 497 1.07 -20.09 36.74
CA GLN A 497 0.77 -20.19 35.30
C GLN A 497 -0.44 -19.35 34.86
N LYS A 498 -1.05 -18.63 35.79
CA LYS A 498 -2.22 -17.81 35.52
C LYS A 498 -1.81 -16.36 35.29
N TRP A 499 -2.37 -15.76 34.25
CA TRP A 499 -2.03 -14.44 33.76
C TRP A 499 -3.29 -13.58 33.60
N MET A 500 -3.13 -12.27 33.73
CA MET A 500 -4.16 -11.25 33.54
C MET A 500 -3.62 -10.23 32.54
N PHE A 501 -4.43 -9.89 31.56
CA PHE A 501 -4.05 -8.93 30.53
C PHE A 501 -4.66 -7.59 30.88
N LYS A 502 -3.82 -6.58 31.06
CA LYS A 502 -4.26 -5.21 31.34
C LYS A 502 -3.97 -4.35 30.12
N MET A 503 -5.04 -3.83 29.52
CA MET A 503 -4.95 -3.00 28.32
C MET A 503 -4.21 -1.69 28.63
N GLU A 504 -3.35 -1.29 27.71
CA GLU A 504 -2.55 -0.06 27.71
C GLU A 504 -2.60 0.59 26.31
N ASP A 505 -2.15 1.84 26.25
CA ASP A 505 -1.96 2.60 25.00
C ASP A 505 -0.49 2.55 24.58
N CYS A 506 -0.25 2.10 23.35
CA CYS A 506 1.05 2.01 22.70
C CYS A 506 1.05 2.87 21.43
N ASP A 507 1.18 4.18 21.59
CA ASP A 507 1.21 5.16 20.50
C ASP A 507 -0.03 5.12 19.58
N GLY A 508 -1.21 4.93 20.18
CA GLY A 508 -2.48 4.84 19.44
C GLY A 508 -2.88 3.42 19.03
N GLU A 509 -2.06 2.43 19.35
CA GLU A 509 -2.38 1.01 19.20
C GLU A 509 -2.73 0.36 20.54
N GLU A 510 -3.64 -0.61 20.51
CA GLU A 510 -4.02 -1.39 21.69
C GLU A 510 -2.90 -2.39 22.04
N CYS A 511 -2.37 -2.30 23.25
CA CYS A 511 -1.37 -3.23 23.77
C CYS A 511 -1.67 -3.63 25.22
N TYR A 512 -0.86 -4.53 25.78
CA TYR A 512 -1.17 -5.18 27.06
C TYR A 512 0.03 -5.26 27.99
N LEU A 513 -0.19 -5.05 29.29
CA LEU A 513 0.63 -5.61 30.34
C LEU A 513 0.18 -7.04 30.61
N ILE A 514 1.12 -7.98 30.53
CA ILE A 514 0.89 -9.39 30.85
C ILE A 514 1.34 -9.62 32.29
N VAL A 515 0.36 -9.69 33.20
CA VAL A 515 0.58 -9.72 34.65
C VAL A 515 0.31 -11.11 35.19
N ASN A 516 1.25 -11.69 35.91
CA ASN A 516 1.01 -12.96 36.59
C ASN A 516 0.00 -12.78 37.72
N ALA A 517 -1.07 -13.58 37.73
CA ALA A 517 -2.17 -13.46 38.69
C ALA A 517 -1.76 -13.81 40.13
N HIS A 518 -0.73 -14.65 40.30
CA HIS A 518 -0.26 -15.08 41.61
C HIS A 518 0.84 -14.20 42.18
N SER A 519 1.87 -13.91 41.38
CA SER A 519 3.03 -13.13 41.82
C SER A 519 2.86 -11.62 41.62
N GLY A 520 1.92 -11.19 40.77
CA GLY A 520 1.74 -9.79 40.35
C GLY A 520 2.86 -9.27 39.46
N ARG A 521 3.84 -10.11 39.10
CA ARG A 521 4.97 -9.75 38.24
C ARG A 521 4.51 -9.51 36.81
N ARG A 522 5.18 -8.62 36.09
CA ARG A 522 4.84 -8.23 34.71
C ARG A 522 5.92 -8.69 33.75
N LEU A 523 5.55 -9.32 32.64
CA LEU A 523 6.52 -9.74 31.62
C LEU A 523 7.23 -8.54 31.01
N TYR A 524 8.53 -8.69 30.73
CA TYR A 524 9.32 -7.72 29.99
C TYR A 524 10.28 -8.40 29.02
N ALA A 525 10.70 -7.67 27.99
CA ALA A 525 11.83 -8.06 27.15
C ALA A 525 12.61 -6.84 26.69
N SER A 526 13.95 -6.95 26.65
CA SER A 526 14.84 -5.86 26.22
C SER A 526 15.91 -6.36 25.25
N SER A 527 16.21 -5.58 24.22
CA SER A 527 17.41 -5.76 23.41
C SER A 527 18.65 -5.23 24.16
N ALA A 528 19.83 -5.75 23.82
CA ALA A 528 21.09 -5.40 24.47
C ALA A 528 21.49 -3.91 24.34
N SER A 529 20.82 -3.13 23.49
CA SER A 529 21.11 -1.70 23.28
C SER A 529 20.71 -0.81 24.46
N ASP A 530 19.73 -1.22 25.27
CA ASP A 530 19.09 -0.34 26.25
C ASP A 530 19.32 -0.72 27.71
N SER A 531 19.86 -1.92 27.97
CA SER A 531 20.07 -2.38 29.33
C SER A 531 21.47 -2.05 29.84
N GLY A 532 21.56 -1.03 30.70
CA GLY A 532 22.67 -0.91 31.67
C GLY A 532 22.73 -2.08 32.69
N MET A 533 22.01 -3.18 32.43
CA MET A 533 21.97 -4.40 33.24
C MET A 533 22.82 -5.50 32.57
N ARG A 534 23.38 -6.37 33.40
CA ARG A 534 24.29 -7.44 32.95
C ARG A 534 23.53 -8.47 32.09
N PRO A 535 24.18 -9.05 31.05
CA PRO A 535 23.57 -10.09 30.25
C PRO A 535 23.21 -11.30 31.11
N GLY A 536 21.97 -11.76 30.96
CA GLY A 536 21.40 -12.93 31.61
C GLY A 536 21.47 -14.20 30.76
N PHE A 537 21.18 -15.34 31.37
CA PHE A 537 21.45 -16.68 30.84
C PHE A 537 20.21 -17.20 30.12
N GLY A 538 20.27 -17.28 28.79
CA GLY A 538 19.20 -17.77 27.92
C GLY A 538 19.59 -17.80 26.45
N GLY A 539 20.62 -17.03 26.07
CA GLY A 539 21.32 -17.19 24.82
C GLY A 539 21.99 -18.55 24.72
N ASP A 540 21.70 -19.23 23.63
CA ASP A 540 22.39 -20.42 23.15
C ASP A 540 23.90 -20.32 23.43
N SER A 541 24.53 -21.45 23.76
CA SER A 541 25.97 -21.52 23.98
C SER A 541 26.73 -21.12 22.71
N GLY A 542 26.90 -19.81 22.48
CA GLY A 542 27.48 -19.27 21.24
C GLY A 542 27.20 -17.80 20.90
N SER A 543 26.15 -17.14 21.41
CA SER A 543 25.83 -15.75 21.03
C SER A 543 26.08 -14.74 22.15
N SER A 544 27.05 -13.84 21.93
CA SER A 544 27.45 -12.78 22.85
C SER A 544 26.60 -11.50 22.73
N TRP A 545 25.28 -11.62 22.59
CA TRP A 545 24.38 -10.46 22.47
C TRP A 545 23.21 -10.63 23.45
N GLY A 546 23.14 -9.75 24.45
CA GLY A 546 22.28 -9.85 25.62
C GLY A 546 20.83 -9.46 25.37
N GLU A 547 20.07 -10.38 24.80
CA GLU A 547 18.61 -10.34 24.82
C GLU A 547 18.15 -10.83 26.20
N THR A 548 17.27 -10.09 26.88
CA THR A 548 16.71 -10.53 28.18
C THR A 548 15.20 -10.66 28.10
N PHE A 549 14.68 -11.71 28.73
CA PHE A 549 13.25 -11.97 28.88
C PHE A 549 12.99 -12.42 30.31
N GLY A 550 12.02 -11.81 30.97
CA GLY A 550 11.70 -12.14 32.35
C GLY A 550 10.42 -11.47 32.84
N ALA A 551 10.29 -11.33 34.16
CA ALA A 551 9.16 -10.65 34.77
C ALA A 551 9.61 -9.76 35.93
N VAL A 552 9.29 -8.47 35.86
CA VAL A 552 9.66 -7.47 36.87
C VAL A 552 8.68 -7.44 38.05
N ASN A 553 9.09 -6.83 39.16
CA ASN A 553 8.26 -6.76 40.35
C ASN A 553 7.04 -5.85 40.16
N PRO A 554 5.91 -6.15 40.83
CA PRO A 554 4.73 -5.29 40.79
C PRO A 554 5.00 -3.85 41.22
N SER A 555 5.99 -3.63 42.10
CA SER A 555 6.39 -2.32 42.60
C SER A 555 7.20 -1.47 41.63
N ASP A 556 7.77 -2.07 40.59
CA ASP A 556 8.61 -1.36 39.64
C ASP A 556 7.74 -0.45 38.75
N PRO A 557 8.28 0.66 38.22
CA PRO A 557 7.57 1.47 37.23
C PRO A 557 7.18 0.64 36.00
N ILE A 558 6.07 1.01 35.36
CA ILE A 558 5.71 0.49 34.04
C ILE A 558 6.58 1.20 33.01
N GLU A 559 7.26 0.42 32.18
CA GLU A 559 8.12 0.87 31.09
C GLU A 559 7.66 0.25 29.76
N ASP A 560 8.11 0.78 28.63
CA ASP A 560 7.68 0.33 27.30
C ASP A 560 8.10 -1.12 26.98
N ASN A 561 9.26 -1.55 27.50
CA ASN A 561 9.70 -2.95 27.49
C ASN A 561 8.77 -3.93 28.24
N GLN A 562 7.77 -3.46 28.99
CA GLN A 562 6.76 -4.29 29.68
C GLN A 562 5.43 -4.41 28.91
N LYS A 563 5.30 -3.71 27.77
CA LYS A 563 4.08 -3.68 26.96
C LYS A 563 4.18 -4.67 25.79
N TRP A 564 3.06 -5.29 25.43
CA TRP A 564 3.02 -6.39 24.46
C TRP A 564 1.83 -6.27 23.51
N PHE A 565 2.08 -6.52 22.23
CA PHE A 565 1.08 -6.78 21.20
C PHE A 565 0.75 -8.28 21.14
N LEU A 566 -0.50 -8.60 20.77
CA LEU A 566 -1.08 -9.93 20.70
C LEU A 566 -1.60 -10.24 19.31
#